data_AF-A0A2R6HPR1-F1
#
_entry.id   AF-A0A2R6HPR1-F1
#
_cell.length_a   1.000
_cell.length_b   1.000
_cell.length_c   1.000
_cell.angle_alpha   90.00
_cell.angle_beta   90.00
_cell.angle_gamma   90.00
#
_symmetry.space_group_name_H-M   'P 1'
#
loop_
_entity.id
_entity.type
_entity.pdbx_description
1 polymer ?
#
loop_
_entity_poly.entity_id
_entity_poly.type
_entity_poly.pdbx_seq_one_letter_code
_entity_poly.pdbx_strand_id
1 'polypeptide(L)'
;MVAALANHRRRATLAFLWQTQSGMATVEELASAIVEHEDEQSSIPLHIDRQKVMMSLHHVHLPKLADANLITYDPNRGRVSDQSDD
;
A
#
# COMPACT_ATOMS: atom_id res chain seq x y z
N MET A 1 -12.85 11.79 5.28
CA MET A 1 -11.44 12.21 5.08
C MET A 1 -10.48 11.68 6.14
N VAL A 2 -10.78 11.68 7.45
CA VAL A 2 -9.81 11.23 8.49
C VAL A 2 -9.65 9.70 8.63
N ALA A 3 -10.67 8.92 8.26
CA ALA A 3 -10.61 7.45 8.36
C ALA A 3 -9.57 6.81 7.40
N ALA A 4 -9.24 7.46 6.28
CA ALA A 4 -8.32 6.91 5.28
C ALA A 4 -6.88 6.80 5.82
N LEU A 5 -6.42 7.70 6.68
CA LEU A 5 -5.04 7.66 7.20
C LEU A 5 -4.89 6.88 8.52
N ALA A 6 -5.99 6.44 9.14
CA ALA A 6 -5.95 5.72 10.41
C ALA A 6 -5.32 4.32 10.31
N ASN A 7 -5.38 3.67 9.14
CA ASN A 7 -4.85 2.33 8.95
C ASN A 7 -3.36 2.37 8.57
N HIS A 8 -2.54 1.62 9.31
CA HIS A 8 -1.09 1.59 9.13
C HIS A 8 -0.67 1.13 7.74
N ARG A 9 -1.37 0.16 7.14
CA ARG A 9 -1.07 -0.30 5.76
C ARG A 9 -1.29 0.80 4.73
N ARG A 10 -2.34 1.61 4.86
CA ARG A 10 -2.58 2.74 3.93
C ARG A 10 -1.49 3.81 4.06
N ARG A 11 -1.00 4.09 5.27
CA ARG A 11 0.13 5.00 5.47
C ARG A 11 1.42 4.43 4.89
N ALA A 12 1.68 3.15 5.11
CA ALA A 12 2.85 2.46 4.56
C ALA A 12 2.82 2.47 3.03
N THR A 13 1.66 2.23 2.40
CA THR A 13 1.50 2.35 0.95
C THR A 13 1.87 3.73 0.42
N LEU A 14 1.35 4.81 1.02
CA LEU A 14 1.65 6.18 0.59
C LEU A 14 3.14 6.52 0.82
N ALA A 15 3.69 6.15 1.98
CA ALA A 15 5.10 6.37 2.29
C ALA A 15 6.02 5.65 1.30
N PHE A 16 5.69 4.40 0.93
CA PHE A 16 6.42 3.64 -0.06
C PHE A 16 6.41 4.31 -1.44
N LEU A 17 5.23 4.75 -1.89
CA LEU A 17 5.11 5.44 -3.18
C LEU A 17 5.89 6.75 -3.21
N TRP A 18 5.84 7.55 -2.15
CA TRP A 18 6.59 8.81 -2.06
C TRP A 18 8.10 8.65 -1.92
N GLN A 19 8.57 7.54 -1.34
CA GLN A 19 10.00 7.24 -1.27
C GLN A 19 10.52 6.62 -2.58
N THR A 20 9.64 6.05 -3.38
CA THR A 20 9.99 5.47 -4.67
C THR A 20 10.16 6.57 -5.70
N GLN A 21 11.33 6.66 -6.34
CA GLN A 21 11.62 7.72 -7.33
C GLN A 21 10.61 7.80 -8.48
N SER A 22 10.03 6.68 -8.88
CA SER A 22 9.03 6.63 -9.96
C SER A 22 7.62 7.04 -9.53
N GLY A 23 7.34 7.14 -8.22
CA GLY A 23 5.96 7.28 -7.72
C GLY A 23 5.06 6.08 -8.02
N MET A 24 5.60 4.97 -8.54
CA MET A 24 4.84 3.82 -9.04
C MET A 24 5.29 2.53 -8.36
N ALA A 25 4.35 1.62 -8.14
CA ALA A 25 4.60 0.30 -7.58
C ALA A 25 3.54 -0.72 -8.03
N THR A 26 3.87 -1.99 -7.93
CA THR A 26 2.91 -3.10 -8.05
C THR A 26 2.30 -3.44 -6.69
N VAL A 27 1.15 -4.12 -6.70
CA VAL A 27 0.52 -4.65 -5.48
C VAL A 27 1.45 -5.64 -4.76
N GLU A 28 2.26 -6.38 -5.51
CA GLU A 28 3.22 -7.33 -4.93
C GLU A 28 4.37 -6.62 -4.21
N GLU A 29 4.98 -5.61 -4.83
CA GLU A 29 6.02 -4.79 -4.20
C GLU A 29 5.49 -4.11 -2.93
N LEU A 30 4.29 -3.53 -2.99
CA LEU A 30 3.63 -2.94 -1.83
C LEU A 30 3.37 -3.97 -0.72
N ALA A 31 2.95 -5.19 -1.06
CA ALA A 31 2.71 -6.21 -0.06
C ALA A 31 3.99 -6.68 0.61
N SER A 32 5.08 -6.85 -0.15
CA SER A 32 6.40 -7.20 0.40
C SER A 32 6.91 -6.13 1.35
N ALA A 33 6.89 -4.87 0.93
CA ALA A 33 7.32 -3.75 1.76
C ALA A 33 6.49 -3.61 3.05
N ILE A 34 5.18 -3.84 2.98
CA ILE A 34 4.30 -3.79 4.16
C ILE A 34 4.57 -4.95 5.11
N VAL A 35 4.80 -6.16 4.59
CA VAL A 35 5.16 -7.33 5.43
C VAL A 35 6.46 -7.06 6.18
N GLU A 36 7.50 -6.60 5.46
CA GLU A 36 8.80 -6.26 6.06
C GLU A 36 8.64 -5.18 7.12
N HIS A 37 7.92 -4.09 6.81
CA HIS A 37 7.68 -3.00 7.75
C HIS A 37 6.89 -3.43 9.00
N GLU A 38 5.90 -4.30 8.86
CA GLU A 38 5.13 -4.84 9.98
C GLU A 38 5.98 -5.78 10.87
N ASP A 39 6.84 -6.59 10.26
CA ASP A 39 7.76 -7.48 10.98
C ASP A 39 8.83 -6.68 11.74
N GLU A 40 9.42 -5.66 11.11
CA GLU A 40 10.41 -4.76 11.74
C GLU A 40 9.85 -3.98 12.95
N GLN A 41 8.57 -3.66 12.95
CA GLN A 41 7.91 -2.96 14.06
C GLN A 41 7.56 -3.88 15.22
N SER A 42 7.66 -5.19 15.04
CA SER A 42 7.30 -6.17 16.05
C SER A 42 8.53 -6.60 16.85
N SER A 43 8.37 -6.73 18.17
CA SER A 43 9.41 -7.30 19.03
C SER A 43 9.52 -8.83 18.93
N ILE A 44 8.60 -9.46 18.19
CA ILE A 44 8.57 -10.91 17.92
C ILE A 44 8.34 -11.15 16.42
N PRO A 45 8.92 -12.21 15.83
CA PRO A 45 8.69 -12.52 14.42
C PRO A 45 7.20 -12.75 14.13
N LEU A 46 6.67 -12.03 13.16
CA LEU A 46 5.30 -12.18 12.68
C LEU A 46 5.32 -13.04 11.43
N HIS A 47 4.57 -14.15 11.45
CA HIS A 47 4.38 -14.96 10.23
C HIS A 47 3.28 -14.35 9.35
N ILE A 48 3.57 -13.16 8.82
CA ILE A 48 2.62 -12.40 8.02
C ILE A 48 2.52 -13.02 6.63
N ASP A 49 1.33 -13.52 6.31
CA ASP A 49 1.06 -14.08 4.99
C ASP A 49 0.95 -12.96 3.95
N ARG A 50 1.97 -12.88 3.07
CA ARG A 50 2.04 -11.91 1.98
C ARG A 50 0.81 -11.96 1.07
N GLN A 51 0.24 -13.14 0.80
CA GLN A 51 -0.95 -13.26 -0.04
C GLN A 51 -2.17 -12.60 0.61
N LYS A 52 -2.31 -12.72 1.94
CA LYS A 52 -3.38 -12.01 2.67
C LYS A 52 -3.19 -10.50 2.63
N VAL A 53 -1.95 -10.02 2.71
CA VAL A 53 -1.64 -8.59 2.56
C VAL A 53 -2.00 -8.10 1.16
N MET A 54 -1.63 -8.83 0.11
CA MET A 54 -1.98 -8.52 -1.28
C MET A 54 -3.50 -8.45 -1.47
N MET A 55 -4.25 -9.45 -0.99
CA MET A 55 -5.72 -9.44 -1.06
C MET A 55 -6.32 -8.24 -0.32
N SER A 56 -5.81 -7.91 0.87
CA SER A 56 -6.26 -6.76 1.65
C SER A 56 -5.96 -5.44 0.92
N LEU A 57 -4.78 -5.32 0.31
CA LEU A 57 -4.43 -4.16 -0.52
C LEU A 57 -5.40 -4.00 -1.69
N HIS A 58 -5.57 -5.06 -2.46
CA HIS A 58 -6.41 -5.08 -3.66
C HIS A 58 -7.87 -4.77 -3.36
N HIS A 59 -8.46 -5.40 -2.34
CA HIS A 59 -9.90 -5.31 -2.09
C HIS A 59 -10.32 -4.21 -1.12
N VAL A 60 -9.41 -3.72 -0.27
CA VAL A 60 -9.78 -2.80 0.82
C VAL A 60 -8.97 -1.51 0.79
N HIS A 61 -7.66 -1.58 0.70
CA HIS A 61 -6.83 -0.39 0.93
C HIS A 61 -6.69 0.47 -0.32
N LEU A 62 -6.32 -0.13 -1.45
CA LEU A 62 -6.08 0.60 -2.69
C LEU A 62 -7.36 1.23 -3.25
N PRO A 63 -8.52 0.53 -3.30
CA PRO A 63 -9.77 1.17 -3.71
C PRO A 63 -10.13 2.38 -2.84
N LYS A 64 -9.98 2.28 -1.51
CA LYS A 64 -10.28 3.40 -0.60
C LYS A 64 -9.32 4.58 -0.73
N LEU A 65 -8.07 4.34 -1.10
CA LEU A 65 -7.10 5.39 -1.36
C LEU A 65 -7.37 6.08 -2.71
N ALA A 66 -7.76 5.30 -3.73
CA ALA A 66 -8.18 5.82 -5.03
C ALA A 66 -9.48 6.63 -4.93
N ASP A 67 -10.49 6.14 -4.19
CA ASP A 67 -11.74 6.86 -3.93
C ASP A 67 -11.51 8.19 -3.19
N ALA A 68 -10.41 8.27 -2.42
CA ALA A 68 -9.98 9.48 -1.73
C ALA A 68 -9.08 10.39 -2.60
N ASN A 69 -8.85 10.02 -3.86
CA ASN A 69 -8.00 10.70 -4.82
C ASN A 69 -6.55 10.90 -4.35
N LEU A 70 -6.03 9.92 -3.59
CA LEU A 70 -4.66 9.93 -3.06
C LEU A 70 -3.67 9.13 -3.91
N ILE A 71 -4.18 8.18 -4.71
CA ILE A 71 -3.39 7.33 -5.62
C ILE A 71 -4.19 7.09 -6.91
N THR A 72 -3.49 6.73 -7.98
CA THR A 72 -4.10 6.03 -9.12
C THR A 72 -3.94 4.53 -8.91
N TYR A 73 -5.01 3.75 -9.09
CA TYR A 73 -4.96 2.30 -8.97
C TYR A 73 -5.58 1.61 -10.19
N ASP A 74 -4.79 0.78 -10.87
CA ASP A 74 -5.25 -0.14 -11.92
C ASP A 74 -5.37 -1.56 -11.35
N PRO A 75 -6.59 -2.03 -11.01
CA PRO A 75 -6.79 -3.37 -10.47
C PRO A 75 -6.54 -4.48 -11.50
N ASN A 76 -6.73 -4.21 -12.80
CA ASN A 76 -6.51 -5.22 -13.84
C ASN A 76 -5.03 -5.52 -14.04
N ARG A 77 -4.17 -4.51 -13.84
CA ARG A 77 -2.71 -4.63 -13.96
C ARG A 77 -2.00 -4.78 -12.61
N GLY A 78 -2.71 -4.63 -11.50
CA GLY A 78 -2.13 -4.64 -10.16
C GLY A 78 -1.09 -3.54 -9.97
N ARG A 79 -1.32 -2.35 -10.56
CA ARG A 79 -0.39 -1.21 -10.53
C ARG A 79 -0.97 -0.03 -9.78
N VAL A 80 -0.11 0.64 -9.03
CA VAL A 80 -0.43 1.82 -8.23
C VAL A 80 0.55 2.92 -8.58
N SER A 81 0.07 4.15 -8.68
CA SER A 81 0.92 5.34 -8.74
C SER A 81 0.44 6.39 -7.74
N ASP A 82 1.32 7.31 -7.37
CA ASP A 82 0.90 8.55 -6.75
C ASP A 82 0.09 9.42 -7.74
N GLN A 83 -0.60 10.42 -7.18
CA GLN A 83 -1.40 11.40 -7.91
C GLN A 83 -0.61 12.69 -8.17
N SER A 84 0.72 12.65 -8.05
CA SER A 84 1.54 13.83 -8.32
C SER A 84 1.34 14.19 -9.80
N ASP A 85 0.60 15.27 -10.03
CA ASP A 85 0.52 15.95 -11.32
C ASP A 85 1.95 16.15 -11.85
N ASP A 86 2.17 15.74 -13.10
CA ASP A 86 3.34 16.14 -13.89
C ASP A 86 3.40 17.68 -13.99
#